data_AF-A0A7S4AH57-F1
#
_entry.id   AF-A0A7S4AH57-F1
#
_cell.length_a   1.000
_cell.length_b   1.000
_cell.length_c   1.000
_cell.angle_alpha   90.00
_cell.angle_beta   90.00
_cell.angle_gamma   90.00
#
_symmetry.space_group_name_H-M   'P 1'
#
loop_
_entity.id
_entity.type
_entity.pdbx_description
1 polymer ?
#
loop_
_entity_poly.entity_id
_entity_poly.type
_entity_poly.pdbx_seq_one_letter_code
_entity_poly.pdbx_strand_id
1 'polypeptide(L)'
;MYEFILLIYTRFLCYLFQAVIIGAKFATGLRNGGAPSGYLLGIVDTFDEHSFMTLNSINAASTTREKMEEILKHTGFKKGGDGPMELGKWFREDNFELPSFVSKRSLQRNSTEDFEGWTFNKTKHYPDIWIDPKDSVVLTIKGAELVVSDEYSVGLALRFPRIKKVRLEAVDGDEKNASETTTDEEIWRIFDEARSKRLDAHSIIGSQYQPDAATKPLRQWCRFLTPEEYGKKSRKRKKKIISSPSRKVPKVDVYKSNVLEGLNFCVLEGVYLFDAGSLEGQVAQKEGWTDEAEQVKTEEDVIEFIKKHGGNYKAEVMGTSKEYIIGGNKDDARVKTQIRGLEHAKSIVDSKKKADRTLASVAQYHDGIIKWSFVYSLVHRLQEKTNKNSDSNYLKPELHQYLVRVRKSRNENEAEDFFSSSRPISIDEMKHALSTPTDIQGPPWQLKGSIDFPKEERWILSSRYTHFWQYSNDIFDQENFHESNEVVLYPDIFSFGFGFSAEKDATDEALSCIKSTRWDRVAMDLDEIISVLPLVSVMGGLNTPHLHSGVTHIICLLKADDELQYGDAMTEDMFVCKERGRRLMQYLDRDLSHQNKIKLVSPNWIRKKFKLI
;
A
#
# COMPACT_ATOMS: atom_id res chain seq x y z
N MET A 1 13.81 -1.35 24.43
CA MET A 1 13.30 0.03 24.16
C MET A 1 12.49 0.12 22.85
N TYR A 2 12.79 -0.71 21.84
CA TYR A 2 12.02 -0.76 20.57
C TYR A 2 10.72 -1.61 20.62
N GLU A 3 10.59 -2.56 21.55
CA GLU A 3 9.34 -3.32 21.72
C GLU A 3 8.20 -2.52 22.38
N PHE A 4 8.51 -1.43 23.08
CA PHE A 4 7.48 -0.59 23.70
C PHE A 4 6.85 0.42 22.72
N ILE A 5 7.52 0.72 21.60
CA ILE A 5 7.04 1.68 20.60
C ILE A 5 6.17 0.98 19.54
N LEU A 6 6.43 -0.28 19.21
CA LEU A 6 5.61 -1.03 18.26
C LEU A 6 4.25 -1.48 18.84
N LEU A 7 4.16 -1.68 20.15
CA LEU A 7 2.89 -2.01 20.84
C LEU A 7 1.92 -0.82 20.91
N ILE A 8 2.38 0.40 20.65
CA ILE A 8 1.55 1.61 20.65
C ILE A 8 0.93 1.89 19.26
N TYR A 9 1.50 1.37 18.16
CA TYR A 9 1.05 1.72 16.80
C TYR A 9 0.15 0.67 16.11
N THR A 10 -0.01 -0.54 16.65
CA THR A 10 -0.84 -1.61 16.03
C THR A 10 -1.94 -2.16 16.94
N ARG A 11 -2.47 -1.34 17.85
CA ARG A 11 -3.89 -1.43 18.21
C ARG A 11 -4.61 -0.29 17.52
N PHE A 12 -5.14 -0.55 16.32
CA PHE A 12 -6.29 0.24 15.87
C PHE A 12 -7.37 0.07 16.94
N LEU A 13 -7.46 1.03 17.86
CA LEU A 13 -8.57 1.17 18.81
C LEU A 13 -9.81 1.40 17.96
N CYS A 14 -10.39 0.29 17.48
CA CYS A 14 -11.65 0.33 16.77
C CYS A 14 -12.72 0.57 17.82
N TYR A 15 -13.50 1.62 17.64
CA TYR A 15 -14.62 1.89 18.54
C TYR A 15 -15.75 0.90 18.27
N LEU A 16 -16.34 0.39 19.34
CA LEU A 16 -17.50 -0.50 19.30
C LEU A 16 -18.63 0.16 20.06
N PHE A 17 -19.76 0.35 19.38
CA PHE A 17 -20.95 0.97 19.95
C PHE A 17 -22.17 0.10 19.73
N GLN A 18 -23.15 0.25 20.61
CA GLN A 18 -24.45 -0.39 20.47
C GLN A 18 -25.46 0.69 20.11
N ALA A 19 -26.14 0.52 18.97
CA ALA A 19 -27.09 1.49 18.47
C ALA A 19 -28.30 0.78 17.88
N VAL A 20 -29.49 1.34 18.05
CA VAL A 20 -30.75 0.78 17.54
C VAL A 20 -31.03 1.33 16.15
N ILE A 21 -31.64 0.52 15.27
CA ILE A 21 -32.12 1.03 13.98
C ILE A 21 -33.38 1.86 14.23
N ILE A 22 -33.44 3.08 13.73
CA ILE A 22 -34.63 3.95 13.88
C ILE A 22 -35.27 4.32 12.54
N GLY A 23 -34.53 4.13 11.44
CA GLY A 23 -35.05 4.38 10.10
C GLY A 23 -34.25 3.64 9.04
N ALA A 24 -34.79 3.58 7.82
CA ALA A 24 -34.12 2.96 6.70
C ALA A 24 -34.37 3.67 5.36
N LYS A 25 -33.43 3.46 4.43
CA LYS A 25 -33.49 3.90 3.03
C LYS A 25 -33.53 2.71 2.09
N PHE A 26 -34.35 2.81 1.06
CA PHE A 26 -34.45 1.79 0.03
C PHE A 26 -33.22 1.76 -0.87
N ALA A 27 -32.82 0.57 -1.30
CA ALA A 27 -31.81 0.44 -2.33
C ALA A 27 -32.35 0.95 -3.68
N THR A 28 -31.49 1.63 -4.44
CA THR A 28 -31.80 2.15 -5.78
C THR A 28 -31.25 1.29 -6.93
N GLY A 29 -30.59 0.17 -6.62
CA GLY A 29 -29.95 -0.71 -7.62
C GLY A 29 -30.84 -1.86 -8.12
N LEU A 30 -30.54 -2.39 -9.31
CA LEU A 30 -31.31 -3.45 -9.98
C LEU A 30 -31.51 -4.74 -9.16
N ARG A 31 -30.53 -5.16 -8.35
CA ARG A 31 -30.59 -6.43 -7.60
C ARG A 31 -31.37 -6.33 -6.28
N ASN A 32 -31.18 -5.22 -5.55
CA ASN A 32 -31.75 -5.03 -4.22
C ASN A 32 -32.86 -3.97 -4.19
N GLY A 33 -33.22 -3.40 -5.35
CA GLY A 33 -34.21 -2.34 -5.48
C GLY A 33 -35.50 -2.69 -4.75
N GLY A 34 -35.97 -1.79 -3.89
CA GLY A 34 -37.17 -1.97 -3.08
C GLY A 34 -36.98 -2.65 -1.72
N ALA A 35 -35.75 -3.02 -1.32
CA ALA A 35 -35.45 -3.47 0.05
C ALA A 35 -34.70 -2.39 0.85
N PRO A 36 -34.89 -2.29 2.17
CA PRO A 36 -34.07 -1.49 3.07
C PRO A 36 -32.59 -1.85 2.92
N SER A 37 -31.74 -0.85 2.68
CA SER A 37 -30.30 -1.06 2.48
C SER A 37 -29.40 -0.03 3.15
N GLY A 38 -29.94 1.11 3.57
CA GLY A 38 -29.24 2.04 4.45
C GLY A 38 -30.01 2.18 5.75
N TYR A 39 -29.42 1.88 6.90
CA TYR A 39 -30.07 2.02 8.20
C TYR A 39 -29.59 3.30 8.90
N LEU A 40 -30.52 4.10 9.39
CA LEU A 40 -30.26 5.20 10.30
C LEU A 40 -30.25 4.65 11.72
N LEU A 41 -29.18 4.93 12.45
CA LEU A 41 -28.95 4.43 13.80
C LEU A 41 -29.21 5.53 14.83
N GLY A 42 -29.90 5.14 15.90
CA GLY A 42 -30.17 5.93 17.08
C GLY A 42 -29.46 5.36 18.32
N ILE A 43 -29.19 6.24 19.26
CA ILE A 43 -28.65 5.95 20.60
C ILE A 43 -29.56 6.56 21.64
N VAL A 44 -29.55 6.06 22.87
CA VAL A 44 -30.42 6.58 23.93
C VAL A 44 -30.04 8.01 24.28
N ASP A 45 -31.06 8.86 24.38
CA ASP A 45 -30.93 10.17 24.97
C ASP A 45 -30.90 10.04 26.50
N THR A 46 -29.81 10.49 27.13
CA THR A 46 -29.66 10.49 28.60
C THR A 46 -30.73 11.22 29.40
N PHE A 47 -31.48 12.15 28.80
CA PHE A 47 -32.55 12.90 29.46
C PHE A 47 -33.91 12.23 29.32
N ASP A 48 -34.08 11.36 28.32
CA ASP A 48 -35.32 10.63 28.08
C ASP A 48 -35.00 9.27 27.45
N GLU A 49 -35.13 8.22 28.26
CA GLU A 49 -34.86 6.83 27.87
C GLU A 49 -35.76 6.31 26.74
N HIS A 50 -36.84 7.03 26.41
CA HIS A 50 -37.74 6.73 25.30
C HIS A 50 -37.43 7.56 24.05
N SER A 51 -36.52 8.52 24.15
CA SER A 51 -36.03 9.34 23.05
C SER A 51 -34.65 8.89 22.59
N PHE A 52 -34.39 9.06 21.30
CA PHE A 52 -33.17 8.61 20.66
C PHE A 52 -32.54 9.73 19.86
N MET A 53 -31.23 9.90 20.05
CA MET A 53 -30.41 10.78 19.22
C MET A 53 -29.87 10.00 18.02
N THR A 54 -29.95 10.57 16.82
CA THR A 54 -29.34 10.03 15.61
C THR A 54 -27.80 10.10 15.70
N LEU A 55 -27.12 9.03 15.25
CA LEU A 55 -25.66 8.87 15.31
C LEU A 55 -25.01 8.65 13.93
N ASN A 56 -25.48 7.66 13.17
CA ASN A 56 -24.87 7.31 11.88
C ASN A 56 -25.88 6.67 10.93
N SER A 57 -25.63 6.82 9.63
CA SER A 57 -26.26 6.00 8.59
C SER A 57 -25.28 4.92 8.13
N ILE A 58 -25.72 3.67 8.12
CA ILE A 58 -24.87 2.52 7.77
C ILE A 58 -25.46 1.75 6.60
N ASN A 59 -24.60 1.23 5.72
CA ASN A 59 -25.04 0.38 4.61
C ASN A 59 -25.20 -1.07 5.09
N ALA A 60 -26.36 -1.65 4.83
CA ALA A 60 -26.71 -3.05 5.10
C ALA A 60 -25.77 -4.03 4.40
N ALA A 61 -25.17 -3.65 3.25
CA ALA A 61 -24.14 -4.44 2.58
C ALA A 61 -22.85 -4.65 3.42
N SER A 62 -22.75 -4.03 4.59
CA SER A 62 -21.67 -4.31 5.55
C SER A 62 -21.89 -5.58 6.39
N THR A 63 -23.05 -6.25 6.27
CA THR A 63 -23.34 -7.52 6.96
C THR A 63 -23.64 -8.66 5.96
N THR A 64 -23.71 -9.90 6.45
CA THR A 64 -24.04 -11.06 5.62
C THR A 64 -25.51 -11.04 5.22
N ARG A 65 -25.84 -11.70 4.10
CA ARG A 65 -27.21 -11.75 3.58
C ARG A 65 -28.20 -12.37 4.57
N GLU A 66 -27.81 -13.45 5.23
CA GLU A 66 -28.60 -14.14 6.25
C GLU A 66 -28.97 -13.21 7.41
N LYS A 67 -27.99 -12.43 7.91
CA LYS A 67 -28.23 -11.45 8.98
C LYS A 67 -29.20 -10.34 8.55
N MET A 68 -29.15 -9.92 7.29
CA MET A 68 -30.13 -8.96 6.75
C MET A 68 -31.53 -9.57 6.67
N GLU A 69 -31.64 -10.81 6.21
CA GLU A 69 -32.93 -11.51 6.10
C GLU A 69 -33.59 -11.69 7.48
N GLU A 70 -32.82 -11.99 8.53
CA GLU A 70 -33.35 -12.05 9.90
C GLU A 70 -33.79 -10.67 10.44
N ILE A 71 -33.11 -9.57 10.10
CA ILE A 71 -33.59 -8.21 10.44
C ILE A 71 -34.93 -7.92 9.75
N LEU A 72 -35.05 -8.25 8.46
CA LEU A 72 -36.29 -8.03 7.71
C LEU A 72 -37.44 -8.88 8.26
N LYS A 73 -37.15 -10.14 8.61
CA LYS A 73 -38.11 -11.05 9.23
C LYS A 73 -38.57 -10.57 10.61
N HIS A 74 -37.65 -10.13 11.46
CA HIS A 74 -37.97 -9.59 12.79
C HIS A 74 -38.85 -8.33 12.70
N THR A 75 -38.53 -7.43 11.76
CA THR A 75 -39.30 -6.20 11.53
C THR A 75 -40.58 -6.41 10.71
N GLY A 76 -40.77 -7.62 10.17
CA GLY A 76 -41.93 -7.98 9.34
C GLY A 76 -41.92 -7.36 7.94
N PHE A 77 -40.80 -6.79 7.48
CA PHE A 77 -40.70 -6.20 6.15
C PHE A 77 -40.70 -7.29 5.07
N LYS A 78 -41.59 -7.18 4.08
CA LYS A 78 -41.58 -8.07 2.91
C LYS A 78 -41.42 -7.26 1.63
N LYS A 79 -40.36 -7.60 0.90
CA LYS A 79 -40.11 -7.02 -0.43
C LYS A 79 -41.24 -7.43 -1.37
N GLY A 80 -41.87 -6.45 -2.02
CA GLY A 80 -42.82 -6.70 -3.11
C GLY A 80 -42.06 -7.25 -4.32
N GLY A 81 -42.02 -8.58 -4.44
CA GLY A 81 -41.65 -9.26 -5.69
C GLY A 81 -42.80 -9.14 -6.67
N ASP A 82 -43.64 -10.18 -6.75
CA ASP A 82 -44.87 -10.19 -7.55
C ASP A 82 -46.11 -9.63 -6.81
N GLY A 83 -45.99 -9.38 -5.50
CA GLY A 83 -47.04 -8.83 -4.65
C GLY A 83 -46.74 -7.39 -4.17
N PRO A 84 -47.72 -6.72 -3.52
CA PRO A 84 -47.51 -5.40 -2.94
C PRO A 84 -46.43 -5.46 -1.84
N MET A 85 -45.67 -4.37 -1.70
CA MET A 85 -44.68 -4.22 -0.63
C MET A 85 -45.41 -4.13 0.72
N GLU A 86 -45.05 -4.99 1.67
CA GLU A 86 -45.55 -4.94 3.04
C GLU A 86 -44.48 -4.33 3.95
N LEU A 87 -44.80 -3.19 4.56
CA LEU A 87 -43.88 -2.49 5.45
C LEU A 87 -43.74 -3.16 6.82
N GLY A 88 -44.66 -4.03 7.24
CA GLY A 88 -44.60 -4.67 8.56
C GLY A 88 -44.69 -3.62 9.68
N LYS A 89 -43.71 -3.63 10.59
CA LYS A 89 -43.58 -2.66 11.69
C LYS A 89 -43.03 -1.29 11.24
N TRP A 90 -42.62 -1.17 9.98
CA TRP A 90 -42.13 0.08 9.42
C TRP A 90 -43.30 0.97 9.00
N PHE A 91 -43.11 2.28 9.12
CA PHE A 91 -44.09 3.28 8.70
C PHE A 91 -43.40 4.41 7.92
N ARG A 92 -44.20 5.20 7.21
CA ARG A 92 -43.73 6.40 6.50
C ARG A 92 -44.28 7.61 7.20
N GLU A 93 -43.43 8.62 7.31
CA GLU A 93 -43.84 9.89 7.87
C GLU A 93 -43.90 10.95 6.79
N ASP A 94 -45.07 11.57 6.67
CA ASP A 94 -45.35 12.59 5.68
C ASP A 94 -44.76 13.94 6.12
N ASN A 95 -44.60 14.87 5.18
CA ASN A 95 -44.15 16.25 5.42
C ASN A 95 -42.74 16.44 6.05
N PHE A 96 -41.94 15.38 6.17
CA PHE A 96 -40.62 15.40 6.81
C PHE A 96 -40.68 15.78 8.29
N GLU A 97 -41.76 15.42 8.98
CA GLU A 97 -41.83 15.53 10.43
C GLU A 97 -40.99 14.43 11.10
N LEU A 98 -40.39 14.74 12.24
CA LEU A 98 -39.60 13.77 13.01
C LEU A 98 -40.55 12.98 13.93
N PRO A 99 -40.43 11.63 13.97
CA PRO A 99 -41.20 10.83 14.91
C PRO A 99 -40.94 11.24 16.37
N SER A 100 -41.91 10.99 17.24
CA SER A 100 -41.85 11.37 18.66
C SER A 100 -40.70 10.74 19.44
N PHE A 101 -40.19 9.59 19.00
CA PHE A 101 -39.04 8.92 19.60
C PHE A 101 -37.70 9.55 19.18
N VAL A 102 -37.67 10.46 18.20
CA VAL A 102 -36.44 11.20 17.85
C VAL A 102 -36.32 12.38 18.79
N SER A 103 -35.20 12.49 19.49
CA SER A 103 -34.99 13.53 20.50
C SER A 103 -35.13 14.94 19.91
N LYS A 104 -35.74 15.82 20.70
CA LYS A 104 -35.75 17.27 20.46
C LYS A 104 -34.43 17.94 20.88
N ARG A 105 -33.57 17.23 21.63
CA ARG A 105 -32.21 17.69 21.91
C ARG A 105 -31.32 17.44 20.69
N SER A 106 -30.41 18.36 20.44
CA SER A 106 -29.33 18.21 19.47
C SER A 106 -28.04 18.81 20.03
N LEU A 107 -26.94 18.19 19.64
CA LEU A 107 -25.55 18.56 19.90
C LEU A 107 -24.82 18.89 18.59
N GLN A 108 -25.57 19.06 17.48
CA GLN A 108 -25.02 19.36 16.15
C GLN A 108 -24.29 20.70 16.07
N ARG A 109 -24.83 21.72 16.74
CA ARG A 109 -24.40 23.11 16.52
C ARG A 109 -23.21 23.48 17.40
N ASN A 110 -23.17 22.96 18.61
CA ASN A 110 -22.19 23.23 19.64
C ASN A 110 -22.20 22.07 20.65
N SER A 111 -21.12 21.95 21.43
CA SER A 111 -21.04 21.00 22.54
C SER A 111 -21.96 21.36 23.71
N THR A 112 -22.69 22.46 23.61
CA THR A 112 -23.73 22.87 24.56
C THR A 112 -25.08 22.46 23.99
N GLU A 113 -25.88 21.77 24.78
CA GLU A 113 -27.19 21.26 24.40
C GLU A 113 -28.08 22.34 23.77
N ASP A 114 -28.63 22.06 22.59
CA ASP A 114 -29.71 22.84 22.00
C ASP A 114 -30.99 21.99 21.93
N PHE A 115 -32.15 22.62 22.07
CA PHE A 115 -33.47 21.98 22.05
C PHE A 115 -34.24 22.30 20.76
N GLU A 116 -33.52 22.70 19.70
CA GLU A 116 -34.12 23.01 18.40
C GLU A 116 -34.31 21.74 17.53
N GLY A 117 -34.01 20.56 18.07
CA GLY A 117 -34.14 19.28 17.40
C GLY A 117 -33.07 19.01 16.35
N TRP A 118 -33.15 17.81 15.78
CA TRP A 118 -32.25 17.38 14.72
C TRP A 118 -32.46 18.20 13.44
N THR A 119 -31.42 18.93 13.01
CA THR A 119 -31.40 19.58 11.70
C THR A 119 -30.78 18.63 10.68
N PHE A 120 -31.58 18.18 9.70
CA PHE A 120 -31.13 17.18 8.73
C PHE A 120 -31.30 17.64 7.30
N ASN A 121 -30.43 17.11 6.42
CA ASN A 121 -30.64 17.23 4.99
C ASN A 121 -31.70 16.22 4.53
N LYS A 122 -32.86 16.72 4.11
CA LYS A 122 -34.00 15.93 3.62
C LYS A 122 -33.64 14.90 2.55
N THR A 123 -32.70 15.23 1.66
CA THR A 123 -32.30 14.31 0.58
C THR A 123 -31.28 13.27 1.04
N LYS A 124 -30.41 13.62 1.99
CA LYS A 124 -29.25 12.81 2.35
C LYS A 124 -29.46 11.96 3.59
N HIS A 125 -30.06 12.50 4.65
CA HIS A 125 -30.11 11.86 5.97
C HIS A 125 -31.50 11.46 6.44
N TYR A 126 -32.56 12.08 5.91
CA TYR A 126 -33.93 11.62 6.20
C TYR A 126 -34.15 10.21 5.65
N PRO A 127 -34.63 9.26 6.46
CA PRO A 127 -34.92 7.90 6.01
C PRO A 127 -36.21 7.86 5.18
N ASP A 128 -36.35 6.85 4.33
CA ASP A 128 -37.57 6.64 3.52
C ASP A 128 -38.71 6.04 4.36
N ILE A 129 -38.34 5.25 5.39
CA ILE A 129 -39.24 4.60 6.34
C ILE A 129 -38.65 4.68 7.75
N TRP A 130 -39.51 4.76 8.75
CA TRP A 130 -39.20 4.78 10.17
C TRP A 130 -39.68 3.49 10.84
N ILE A 131 -39.10 3.17 12.00
CA ILE A 131 -39.52 2.06 12.86
C ILE A 131 -39.45 2.50 14.31
N ASP A 132 -40.44 2.12 15.12
CA ASP A 132 -40.40 2.38 16.56
C ASP A 132 -39.22 1.62 17.18
N PRO A 133 -38.37 2.25 17.99
CA PRO A 133 -37.23 1.60 18.64
C PRO A 133 -37.60 0.31 19.38
N LYS A 134 -38.80 0.21 19.97
CA LYS A 134 -39.28 -1.00 20.68
C LYS A 134 -39.49 -2.20 19.76
N ASP A 135 -39.74 -1.91 18.48
CA ASP A 135 -40.03 -2.88 17.43
C ASP A 135 -38.82 -3.16 16.53
N SER A 136 -37.69 -2.53 16.85
CA SER A 136 -36.49 -2.51 16.05
C SER A 136 -35.37 -3.38 16.63
N VAL A 137 -34.21 -3.35 15.96
CA VAL A 137 -33.07 -4.23 16.24
C VAL A 137 -31.87 -3.41 16.68
N VAL A 138 -31.21 -3.85 17.76
CA VAL A 138 -29.94 -3.30 18.21
C VAL A 138 -28.78 -3.90 17.41
N LEU A 139 -27.86 -3.05 16.98
CA LEU A 139 -26.66 -3.42 16.25
C LEU A 139 -25.42 -3.09 17.06
N THR A 140 -24.43 -3.98 17.05
CA THR A 140 -23.06 -3.61 17.43
C THR A 140 -22.33 -3.10 16.20
N ILE A 141 -21.99 -1.82 16.20
CA ILE A 141 -21.27 -1.15 15.12
C ILE A 141 -19.81 -0.98 15.46
N LYS A 142 -18.95 -1.18 14.47
CA LYS A 142 -17.50 -0.97 14.54
C LYS A 142 -17.13 0.24 13.69
N GLY A 143 -16.44 1.22 14.27
CA GLY A 143 -15.91 2.39 13.59
C GLY A 143 -14.40 2.53 13.76
N ALA A 144 -13.76 3.24 12.83
CA ALA A 144 -12.33 3.53 12.92
C ALA A 144 -12.04 4.74 13.83
N GLU A 145 -12.90 5.76 13.79
CA GLU A 145 -12.71 7.02 14.51
C GLU A 145 -14.06 7.67 14.80
N LEU A 146 -14.18 8.36 15.93
CA LEU A 146 -15.26 9.32 16.22
C LEU A 146 -14.83 10.73 15.81
N VAL A 147 -15.67 11.39 15.00
CA VAL A 147 -15.45 12.75 14.51
C VAL A 147 -16.66 13.64 14.82
N VAL A 148 -16.43 14.94 14.99
CA VAL A 148 -17.51 15.93 15.11
C VAL A 148 -18.27 16.00 13.78
N SER A 149 -19.60 16.00 13.85
CA SER A 149 -20.48 16.02 12.69
C SER A 149 -21.74 16.83 12.95
N ASP A 150 -22.08 17.70 12.01
CA ASP A 150 -23.34 18.43 11.97
C ASP A 150 -24.46 17.63 11.27
N GLU A 151 -24.20 16.39 10.84
CA GLU A 151 -25.17 15.59 10.09
C GLU A 151 -26.18 14.86 11.00
N TYR A 152 -25.79 14.60 12.25
CA TYR A 152 -26.52 13.74 13.19
C TYR A 152 -26.73 14.46 14.53
N SER A 153 -27.88 14.25 15.17
CA SER A 153 -28.27 15.01 16.38
C SER A 153 -27.30 14.85 17.54
N VAL A 154 -26.57 13.74 17.65
CA VAL A 154 -25.53 13.57 18.70
C VAL A 154 -24.32 14.49 18.51
N GLY A 155 -24.18 15.18 17.37
CA GLY A 155 -23.04 16.06 17.08
C GLY A 155 -21.73 15.32 16.75
N LEU A 156 -21.78 13.99 16.72
CA LEU A 156 -20.67 13.09 16.44
C LEU A 156 -21.07 12.08 15.36
N ALA A 157 -20.08 11.54 14.67
CA ALA A 157 -20.26 10.46 13.72
C ALA A 157 -19.05 9.50 13.74
N LEU A 158 -19.32 8.24 13.48
CA LEU A 158 -18.30 7.22 13.24
C LEU A 158 -17.82 7.26 11.80
N ARG A 159 -16.50 7.20 11.63
CA ARG A 159 -15.85 7.02 10.35
C ARG A 159 -15.74 5.52 10.02
N PHE A 160 -16.14 5.17 8.80
CA PHE A 160 -16.19 3.80 8.28
C PHE A 160 -17.02 2.83 9.16
N PRO A 161 -18.27 3.17 9.51
CA PRO A 161 -19.09 2.32 10.37
C PRO A 161 -19.44 1.01 9.64
N ARG A 162 -19.27 -0.13 10.33
CA ARG A 162 -19.59 -1.48 9.85
C ARG A 162 -20.40 -2.24 10.90
N ILE A 163 -21.39 -3.03 10.47
CA ILE A 163 -22.14 -3.90 11.37
C ILE A 163 -21.23 -5.06 11.77
N LYS A 164 -20.97 -5.22 13.07
CA LYS A 164 -20.19 -6.33 13.62
C LYS A 164 -21.10 -7.46 14.11
N LYS A 165 -22.17 -7.11 14.82
CA LYS A 165 -23.18 -8.05 15.35
C LYS A 165 -24.59 -7.49 15.21
N VAL A 166 -25.55 -8.37 15.02
CA VAL A 166 -26.99 -8.09 15.08
C VAL A 166 -27.48 -8.71 16.38
N ARG A 167 -27.92 -7.88 17.33
CA ARG A 167 -28.24 -8.28 18.71
C ARG A 167 -29.65 -8.87 18.80
N LEU A 168 -29.87 -9.93 18.03
CA LEU A 168 -31.05 -10.77 18.08
C LEU A 168 -30.65 -12.15 18.56
N GLU A 169 -31.51 -12.77 19.37
CA GLU A 169 -31.29 -14.13 19.87
C GLU A 169 -31.08 -15.13 18.72
N ALA A 170 -31.90 -15.04 17.67
CA ALA A 170 -31.83 -15.90 16.49
C ALA A 170 -30.54 -15.76 15.65
N VAL A 171 -29.71 -14.72 15.89
CA VAL A 171 -28.56 -14.41 15.05
C VAL A 171 -27.23 -14.54 15.80
N ASP A 172 -27.03 -13.76 16.86
CA ASP A 172 -25.76 -13.73 17.61
C ASP A 172 -25.94 -14.15 19.10
N GLY A 173 -27.15 -14.56 19.52
CA GLY A 173 -27.45 -15.15 20.85
C GLY A 173 -27.27 -14.20 22.04
N ASP A 174 -27.40 -12.90 21.82
CA ASP A 174 -27.13 -11.85 22.81
C ASP A 174 -28.09 -10.68 22.57
N GLU A 175 -29.39 -10.96 22.72
CA GLU A 175 -30.48 -10.01 22.49
C GLU A 175 -30.38 -8.78 23.38
N LYS A 176 -30.66 -7.60 22.82
CA LYS A 176 -30.68 -6.33 23.55
C LYS A 176 -31.87 -5.48 23.16
N ASN A 177 -32.44 -4.80 24.15
CA ASN A 177 -33.51 -3.83 23.96
C ASN A 177 -32.95 -2.47 23.52
N ALA A 178 -33.80 -1.65 22.90
CA ALA A 178 -33.41 -0.32 22.43
C ALA A 178 -32.94 0.61 23.57
N SER A 179 -33.54 0.50 24.75
CA SER A 179 -33.14 1.27 25.95
C SER A 179 -31.78 0.86 26.53
N GLU A 180 -31.22 -0.28 26.11
CA GLU A 180 -29.91 -0.77 26.55
C GLU A 180 -28.79 -0.42 25.56
N THR A 181 -29.07 0.46 24.60
CA THR A 181 -28.07 0.98 23.66
C THR A 181 -27.17 2.01 24.33
N THR A 182 -26.03 2.29 23.69
CA THR A 182 -25.10 3.31 24.20
C THR A 182 -25.82 4.64 24.34
N THR A 183 -25.50 5.42 25.37
CA THR A 183 -26.08 6.75 25.56
C THR A 183 -25.23 7.83 24.88
N ASP A 184 -25.80 9.02 24.68
CA ASP A 184 -25.06 10.16 24.13
C ASP A 184 -23.90 10.60 25.04
N GLU A 185 -24.10 10.64 26.37
CA GLU A 185 -23.04 10.93 27.34
C GLU A 185 -21.87 9.94 27.26
N GLU A 186 -22.15 8.65 27.09
CA GLU A 186 -21.10 7.63 26.97
C GLU A 186 -20.25 7.85 25.72
N ILE A 187 -20.87 8.18 24.60
CA ILE A 187 -20.16 8.44 23.34
C ILE A 187 -19.32 9.71 23.45
N TRP A 188 -19.85 10.77 24.05
CA TRP A 188 -19.09 12.00 24.28
C TRP A 188 -17.93 11.81 25.26
N ARG A 189 -18.14 11.06 26.35
CA ARG A 189 -17.07 10.67 27.28
C ARG A 189 -15.93 9.95 26.55
N ILE A 190 -16.26 8.98 25.69
CA ILE A 190 -15.27 8.24 24.89
C ILE A 190 -14.57 9.17 23.90
N PHE A 191 -15.31 10.09 23.27
CA PHE A 191 -14.74 11.09 22.36
C PHE A 191 -13.74 12.01 23.06
N ASP A 192 -14.09 12.54 24.23
CA ASP A 192 -13.26 13.45 25.02
C ASP A 192 -12.04 12.74 25.61
N GLU A 193 -12.18 11.49 26.05
CA GLU A 193 -11.04 10.67 26.49
C GLU A 193 -10.08 10.41 25.34
N ALA A 194 -10.59 10.04 24.15
CA ALA A 194 -9.78 9.84 22.97
C ALA A 194 -9.12 11.14 22.46
N ARG A 195 -9.79 12.28 22.62
CA ARG A 195 -9.24 13.60 22.30
C ARG A 195 -8.15 14.01 23.29
N SER A 196 -8.36 13.79 24.58
CA SER A 196 -7.39 14.10 25.64
C SER A 196 -6.12 13.27 25.49
N LYS A 197 -6.24 11.95 25.26
CA LYS A 197 -5.08 11.08 24.99
C LYS A 197 -4.25 11.53 23.78
N ARG A 198 -4.90 12.06 22.73
CA ARG A 198 -4.20 12.65 21.58
C ARG A 198 -3.44 13.91 21.97
N LEU A 199 -4.03 14.79 22.78
CA LEU A 199 -3.37 16.00 23.29
C LEU A 199 -2.19 15.67 24.22
N ASP A 200 -2.34 14.68 25.09
CA ASP A 200 -1.28 14.24 26.01
C ASP A 200 -0.10 13.63 25.25
N ALA A 201 -0.36 12.79 24.23
CA ALA A 201 0.68 12.26 23.35
C ALA A 201 1.45 13.37 22.61
N HIS A 202 0.76 14.45 22.20
CA HIS A 202 1.41 15.63 21.65
C HIS A 202 2.25 16.40 22.70
N SER A 203 1.85 16.39 23.98
CA SER A 203 2.62 17.02 25.06
C SER A 203 3.92 16.26 25.41
N ILE A 204 3.90 14.92 25.33
CA ILE A 204 5.05 14.07 25.64
C ILE A 204 6.17 14.25 24.61
N ILE A 205 5.81 14.40 23.33
CA ILE A 205 6.75 14.66 22.23
C ILE A 205 7.42 16.04 22.37
N GLY A 206 6.80 16.99 23.08
CA GLY A 206 7.33 18.34 23.33
C GLY A 206 8.26 18.48 24.54
N SER A 207 8.53 17.42 25.32
CA SER A 207 9.23 17.53 26.61
C SER A 207 10.74 17.24 26.59
N GLN A 208 11.35 16.91 25.45
CA GLN A 208 12.80 16.80 25.31
C GLN A 208 13.40 18.04 24.62
N TYR A 209 13.38 19.18 25.30
CA TYR A 209 14.41 20.23 25.18
C TYR A 209 14.16 21.30 26.26
N GLN A 210 15.00 21.35 27.28
CA GLN A 210 15.17 22.54 28.12
C GLN A 210 16.50 23.19 27.76
N PRO A 211 16.52 24.51 27.58
CA PRO A 211 17.57 25.32 28.16
C PRO A 211 17.01 26.46 29.02
N ASP A 212 17.87 26.88 29.93
CA ASP A 212 17.60 27.68 31.12
C ASP A 212 17.12 29.12 30.90
N ALA A 213 16.61 29.64 32.01
CA ALA A 213 15.95 30.91 32.26
C ALA A 213 16.64 32.16 31.70
N ALA A 214 15.84 32.99 31.01
CA ALA A 214 15.55 34.39 31.37
C ALA A 214 15.09 35.18 30.13
N THR A 215 13.81 35.08 29.75
CA THR A 215 13.00 36.16 29.17
C THR A 215 11.56 35.65 28.92
N LYS A 216 10.58 36.55 29.04
CA LYS A 216 9.13 36.30 29.16
C LYS A 216 8.53 35.40 28.04
N PRO A 217 7.47 34.60 28.32
CA PRO A 217 6.91 33.68 27.33
C PRO A 217 6.05 34.42 26.31
N LEU A 218 6.41 34.35 25.03
CA LEU A 218 5.50 34.67 23.92
C LEU A 218 4.55 33.49 23.72
N ARG A 219 3.26 33.76 23.87
CA ARG A 219 2.15 32.89 23.47
C ARG A 219 2.31 32.49 22.00
N GLN A 220 2.48 31.21 21.70
CA GLN A 220 2.58 30.74 20.32
C GLN A 220 1.18 30.41 19.78
N TRP A 221 0.77 31.23 18.81
CA TRP A 221 -0.48 31.17 18.07
C TRP A 221 -0.65 29.88 17.25
N CYS A 222 -1.89 29.39 17.17
CA CYS A 222 -2.34 28.51 16.09
C CYS A 222 -2.02 29.14 14.73
N ARG A 223 -1.14 28.49 13.97
CA ARG A 223 -0.51 28.99 12.74
C ARG A 223 -1.41 28.96 11.49
N PHE A 224 -2.72 28.73 11.63
CA PHE A 224 -3.59 28.45 10.50
C PHE A 224 -4.64 29.53 10.18
N LEU A 225 -4.73 30.61 10.95
CA LEU A 225 -5.63 31.73 10.62
C LEU A 225 -4.96 33.07 10.94
N THR A 226 -5.06 34.01 10.01
CA THR A 226 -4.63 35.41 10.23
C THR A 226 -5.74 36.20 10.95
N PRO A 227 -5.41 37.29 11.68
CA PRO A 227 -6.40 38.12 12.37
C PRO A 227 -7.51 38.68 11.46
N GLU A 228 -7.25 38.80 10.15
CA GLU A 228 -8.20 39.32 9.17
C GLU A 228 -9.34 38.35 8.83
N GLU A 229 -9.15 37.04 9.09
CA GLU A 229 -10.11 35.99 8.74
C GLU A 229 -11.21 35.79 9.79
N TYR A 230 -11.03 36.30 11.01
CA TYR A 230 -12.00 36.16 12.10
C TYR A 230 -13.17 37.18 12.01
N GLY A 231 -13.08 38.19 11.14
CA GLY A 231 -13.97 39.35 11.15
C GLY A 231 -15.11 39.41 10.12
N LYS A 232 -15.22 38.47 9.17
CA LYS A 232 -16.18 38.63 8.04
C LYS A 232 -17.37 37.70 8.14
N LYS A 233 -18.45 38.21 8.74
CA LYS A 233 -19.80 37.63 8.73
C LYS A 233 -20.29 37.36 7.30
N SER A 234 -20.84 36.18 7.11
CA SER A 234 -21.37 35.62 5.87
C SER A 234 -22.61 36.39 5.36
N ARG A 235 -22.48 37.01 4.18
CA ARG A 235 -23.65 37.44 3.37
C ARG A 235 -23.84 36.46 2.22
N LYS A 236 -25.00 35.79 2.22
CA LYS A 236 -25.50 34.88 1.18
C LYS A 236 -25.31 35.46 -0.23
N ARG A 237 -24.70 34.71 -1.16
CA ARG A 237 -24.85 34.95 -2.61
C ARG A 237 -25.01 33.65 -3.40
N LYS A 238 -25.94 33.74 -4.35
CA LYS A 238 -26.47 32.73 -5.27
C LYS A 238 -25.37 32.00 -6.07
N LYS A 239 -25.67 30.74 -6.42
CA LYS A 239 -24.94 29.90 -7.38
C LYS A 239 -24.45 30.71 -8.59
N LYS A 240 -23.14 30.94 -8.63
CA LYS A 240 -22.37 31.15 -9.86
C LYS A 240 -21.38 29.98 -9.91
N ILE A 241 -21.19 29.40 -11.09
CA ILE A 241 -20.15 28.40 -11.34
C ILE A 241 -18.82 29.09 -11.00
N ILE A 242 -18.23 28.73 -9.86
CA ILE A 242 -16.93 29.24 -9.41
C ILE A 242 -15.88 28.37 -10.10
N SER A 243 -15.24 28.94 -11.11
CA SER A 243 -13.88 28.51 -11.50
C SER A 243 -13.01 28.56 -10.24
N SER A 244 -12.26 27.50 -9.97
CA SER A 244 -11.25 27.42 -8.92
C SER A 244 -10.46 28.75 -8.84
N PRO A 245 -10.12 29.25 -7.63
CA PRO A 245 -9.26 30.42 -7.53
C PRO A 245 -7.97 30.13 -8.29
N SER A 246 -7.58 31.03 -9.20
CA SER A 246 -6.37 30.89 -9.99
C SER A 246 -5.18 30.74 -9.05
N ARG A 247 -4.52 29.58 -9.11
CA ARG A 247 -3.30 29.28 -8.34
C ARG A 247 -2.27 30.37 -8.62
N LYS A 248 -1.67 30.93 -7.56
CA LYS A 248 -0.58 31.90 -7.69
C LYS A 248 0.67 31.13 -8.10
N VAL A 249 0.97 31.14 -9.39
CA VAL A 249 2.19 30.52 -9.88
C VAL A 249 3.39 31.37 -9.43
N PRO A 250 4.45 30.79 -8.83
CA PRO A 250 5.63 31.54 -8.42
C PRO A 250 6.22 32.34 -9.59
N LYS A 251 6.61 33.59 -9.34
CA LYS A 251 7.38 34.39 -10.30
C LYS A 251 8.84 34.01 -10.13
N VAL A 252 9.46 33.54 -11.22
CA VAL A 252 10.89 33.26 -11.27
C VAL A 252 11.49 34.30 -12.21
N ASP A 253 12.37 35.14 -11.69
CA ASP A 253 12.90 36.29 -12.44
C ASP A 253 14.15 35.93 -13.27
N VAL A 254 14.77 34.76 -13.06
CA VAL A 254 15.98 34.32 -13.80
C VAL A 254 16.01 32.79 -14.00
N TYR A 255 16.24 32.33 -15.23
CA TYR A 255 16.47 30.92 -15.57
C TYR A 255 17.91 30.49 -15.22
N LYS A 256 18.09 29.37 -14.50
CA LYS A 256 19.40 28.70 -14.30
C LYS A 256 19.82 27.93 -15.56
N SER A 257 18.87 27.28 -16.24
CA SER A 257 19.12 26.59 -17.53
C SER A 257 17.82 26.47 -18.33
N ASN A 258 17.90 26.07 -19.60
CA ASN A 258 16.75 25.87 -20.48
C ASN A 258 16.51 24.39 -20.80
N VAL A 259 16.96 23.50 -19.91
CA VAL A 259 16.98 22.04 -20.16
C VAL A 259 15.58 21.45 -20.26
N LEU A 260 14.60 22.04 -19.58
CA LEU A 260 13.21 21.61 -19.61
C LEU A 260 12.36 22.42 -20.61
N GLU A 261 12.99 23.20 -21.49
CA GLU A 261 12.29 24.05 -22.46
C GLU A 261 11.36 23.22 -23.36
N GLY A 262 10.13 23.70 -23.51
CA GLY A 262 9.08 23.03 -24.30
C GLY A 262 8.40 21.84 -23.62
N LEU A 263 8.81 21.46 -22.40
CA LEU A 263 8.10 20.47 -21.59
C LEU A 263 7.05 21.14 -20.69
N ASN A 264 5.94 20.45 -20.48
CA ASN A 264 4.87 20.88 -19.59
C ASN A 264 4.77 19.93 -18.40
N PHE A 265 4.52 20.49 -17.22
CA PHE A 265 4.45 19.75 -15.98
C PHE A 265 3.19 20.14 -15.21
N CYS A 266 2.46 19.13 -14.77
CA CYS A 266 1.36 19.27 -13.82
C CYS A 266 1.82 18.69 -12.48
N VAL A 267 2.11 19.58 -11.53
CA VAL A 267 2.53 19.22 -10.17
C VAL A 267 1.28 19.12 -9.30
N LEU A 268 1.09 17.97 -8.64
CA LEU A 268 -0.07 17.67 -7.81
C LEU A 268 0.16 18.08 -6.34
N GLU A 269 -0.89 18.55 -5.66
CA GLU A 269 -0.79 18.87 -4.23
C GLU A 269 -0.46 17.62 -3.42
N GLY A 270 0.58 17.72 -2.59
CA GLY A 270 1.14 16.56 -1.90
C GLY A 270 2.32 16.90 -1.00
N VAL A 271 2.87 15.85 -0.37
CA VAL A 271 4.05 15.94 0.51
C VAL A 271 5.29 15.54 -0.28
N TYR A 272 6.24 16.46 -0.40
CA TYR A 272 7.45 16.32 -1.22
C TYR A 272 8.68 16.10 -0.36
N LEU A 273 8.68 15.02 0.44
CA LEU A 273 9.83 14.67 1.27
C LEU A 273 10.86 13.88 0.47
N PHE A 274 12.12 14.28 0.59
CA PHE A 274 13.26 13.56 0.06
C PHE A 274 13.80 12.56 1.09
N ASP A 275 14.06 11.32 0.65
CA ASP A 275 14.65 10.27 1.47
C ASP A 275 16.05 9.95 0.95
N ALA A 276 17.08 10.47 1.62
CA ALA A 276 18.47 10.23 1.25
C ALA A 276 18.88 8.74 1.38
N GLY A 277 18.15 7.95 2.17
CA GLY A 277 18.41 6.52 2.34
C GLY A 277 17.81 5.64 1.24
N SER A 278 16.97 6.21 0.36
CA SER A 278 16.34 5.47 -0.72
C SER A 278 17.28 5.26 -1.91
N LEU A 279 16.87 4.42 -2.87
CA LEU A 279 17.59 4.26 -4.14
C LEU A 279 17.75 5.59 -4.87
N GLU A 280 16.72 6.44 -4.82
CA GLU A 280 16.75 7.80 -5.37
C GLU A 280 17.74 8.69 -4.62
N GLY A 281 17.86 8.53 -3.30
CA GLY A 281 18.88 9.19 -2.48
C GLY A 281 20.30 8.87 -2.93
N GLN A 282 20.57 7.58 -3.21
CA GLN A 282 21.88 7.14 -3.74
C GLN A 282 22.16 7.70 -5.13
N VAL A 283 21.15 7.74 -6.01
CA VAL A 283 21.27 8.36 -7.34
C VAL A 283 21.53 9.86 -7.21
N ALA A 284 20.83 10.55 -6.31
CA ALA A 284 21.05 11.96 -6.04
C ALA A 284 22.45 12.26 -5.52
N GLN A 285 23.00 11.36 -4.70
CA GLN A 285 24.35 11.49 -4.18
C GLN A 285 25.38 11.31 -5.30
N LYS A 286 25.14 10.34 -6.19
CA LYS A 286 26.01 10.08 -7.35
C LYS A 286 25.95 11.19 -8.40
N GLU A 287 24.76 11.71 -8.69
CA GLU A 287 24.51 12.75 -9.70
C GLU A 287 24.62 14.18 -9.12
N GLY A 288 24.94 14.32 -7.83
CA GLY A 288 25.31 15.59 -7.19
C GLY A 288 24.15 16.57 -6.96
N TRP A 289 22.92 16.08 -6.80
CA TRP A 289 21.71 16.92 -6.58
C TRP A 289 21.02 16.71 -5.23
N THR A 290 21.67 16.02 -4.30
CA THR A 290 21.14 15.71 -2.95
C THR A 290 20.79 16.98 -2.18
N ASP A 291 21.70 17.96 -2.13
CA ASP A 291 21.52 19.20 -1.37
C ASP A 291 20.35 20.06 -1.90
N GLU A 292 20.12 20.05 -3.21
CA GLU A 292 18.98 20.76 -3.81
C GLU A 292 17.66 20.03 -3.52
N ALA A 293 17.67 18.68 -3.52
CA ALA A 293 16.49 17.88 -3.23
C ALA A 293 16.09 17.89 -1.75
N GLU A 294 17.03 17.97 -0.81
CA GLU A 294 16.73 18.08 0.63
C GLU A 294 16.01 19.40 1.00
N GLN A 295 16.15 20.43 0.17
CA GLN A 295 15.49 21.72 0.38
C GLN A 295 14.01 21.68 -0.04
N VAL A 296 13.60 20.70 -0.85
CA VAL A 296 12.23 20.55 -1.32
C VAL A 296 11.35 20.08 -0.18
N LYS A 297 10.30 20.86 0.12
CA LYS A 297 9.31 20.52 1.15
C LYS A 297 7.88 20.65 0.63
N THR A 298 7.65 21.56 -0.32
CA THR A 298 6.32 21.85 -0.85
C THR A 298 6.24 21.67 -2.36
N GLU A 299 5.02 21.71 -2.89
CA GLU A 299 4.81 21.66 -4.34
C GLU A 299 5.36 22.91 -5.04
N GLU A 300 5.35 24.06 -4.37
CA GLU A 300 5.88 25.31 -4.91
C GLU A 300 7.38 25.21 -5.20
N ASP A 301 8.14 24.53 -4.34
CA ASP A 301 9.58 24.30 -4.55
C ASP A 301 9.84 23.52 -5.84
N VAL A 302 9.00 22.50 -6.12
CA VAL A 302 9.08 21.71 -7.36
C VAL A 302 8.69 22.54 -8.57
N ILE A 303 7.63 23.37 -8.46
CA ILE A 303 7.20 24.28 -9.53
C ILE A 303 8.27 25.33 -9.83
N GLU A 304 8.88 25.89 -8.79
CA GLU A 304 9.97 26.85 -8.90
C GLU A 304 11.17 26.22 -9.60
N PHE A 305 11.57 25.01 -9.20
CA PHE A 305 12.65 24.27 -9.86
C PHE A 305 12.38 24.05 -11.34
N ILE A 306 11.19 23.53 -11.70
CA ILE A 306 10.79 23.32 -13.10
C ILE A 306 10.94 24.62 -13.90
N LYS A 307 10.42 25.73 -13.37
CA LYS A 307 10.48 27.03 -14.03
C LYS A 307 11.89 27.56 -14.16
N LYS A 308 12.70 27.41 -13.12
CA LYS A 308 14.11 27.81 -13.08
C LYS A 308 14.94 27.11 -14.17
N HIS A 309 14.48 25.94 -14.62
CA HIS A 309 15.10 25.15 -15.68
C HIS A 309 14.37 25.22 -17.05
N GLY A 310 13.49 26.22 -17.24
CA GLY A 310 12.84 26.50 -18.53
C GLY A 310 11.56 25.70 -18.80
N GLY A 311 11.10 24.90 -17.83
CA GLY A 311 9.89 24.09 -17.96
C GLY A 311 8.61 24.90 -17.70
N ASN A 312 7.51 24.48 -18.34
CA ASN A 312 6.21 25.12 -18.18
C ASN A 312 5.37 24.39 -17.13
N TYR A 313 4.83 25.13 -16.15
CA TYR A 313 3.85 24.60 -15.21
C TYR A 313 2.41 24.83 -15.70
N LYS A 314 1.58 23.79 -15.62
CA LYS A 314 0.13 23.84 -15.86
C LYS A 314 -0.63 23.33 -14.64
N ALA A 315 -1.65 24.09 -14.24
CA ALA A 315 -2.51 23.71 -13.11
C ALA A 315 -3.47 22.56 -13.45
N GLU A 316 -3.77 22.36 -14.73
CA GLU A 316 -4.68 21.34 -15.24
C GLU A 316 -4.00 20.48 -16.29
N VAL A 317 -4.33 19.19 -16.31
CA VAL A 317 -3.79 18.21 -17.27
C VAL A 317 -4.59 18.28 -18.56
N MET A 318 -3.93 18.60 -19.67
CA MET A 318 -4.58 18.76 -20.98
C MET A 318 -4.45 17.51 -21.86
N GLY A 319 -3.59 16.56 -21.50
CA GLY A 319 -3.39 15.30 -22.22
C GLY A 319 -2.60 15.53 -23.51
N THR A 320 -1.40 16.10 -23.41
CA THR A 320 -0.51 16.31 -24.56
C THR A 320 0.75 15.46 -24.44
N SER A 321 1.40 15.13 -25.56
CA SER A 321 2.59 14.26 -25.60
C SER A 321 3.84 14.86 -24.91
N LYS A 322 3.82 16.16 -24.57
CA LYS A 322 4.89 16.88 -23.87
C LYS A 322 4.47 17.30 -22.47
N GLU A 323 3.59 16.53 -21.84
CA GLU A 323 3.08 16.82 -20.51
C GLU A 323 3.42 15.67 -19.56
N TYR A 324 3.92 16.02 -18.37
CA TYR A 324 4.24 15.08 -17.30
C TYR A 324 3.42 15.42 -16.06
N ILE A 325 2.91 14.39 -15.38
CA ILE A 325 2.17 14.53 -14.12
C ILE A 325 3.11 14.13 -12.99
N ILE A 326 3.35 15.04 -12.05
CA ILE A 326 4.28 14.86 -10.93
C ILE A 326 3.51 14.78 -9.63
N GLY A 327 3.88 13.82 -8.78
CA GLY A 327 3.37 13.71 -7.41
C GLY A 327 4.48 13.63 -6.38
N GLY A 328 4.14 13.99 -5.14
CA GLY A 328 4.98 13.84 -3.96
C GLY A 328 4.99 12.40 -3.46
N ASN A 329 3.90 11.99 -2.82
CA ASN A 329 3.72 10.66 -2.24
C ASN A 329 2.54 9.92 -2.89
N LYS A 330 2.66 8.60 -3.06
CA LYS A 330 1.59 7.73 -3.58
C LYS A 330 0.30 7.83 -2.75
N ASP A 331 0.44 8.20 -1.48
CA ASP A 331 -0.65 8.29 -0.54
C ASP A 331 -1.39 9.63 -0.54
N ASP A 332 -0.89 10.63 -1.25
CA ASP A 332 -1.49 11.96 -1.34
C ASP A 332 -2.88 11.92 -2.00
N ALA A 333 -3.80 12.74 -1.47
CA ALA A 333 -5.20 12.72 -1.91
C ALA A 333 -5.35 13.04 -3.41
N ARG A 334 -4.60 14.02 -3.93
CA ARG A 334 -4.63 14.37 -5.36
C ARG A 334 -4.02 13.29 -6.23
N VAL A 335 -2.93 12.68 -5.79
CA VAL A 335 -2.27 11.56 -6.46
C VAL A 335 -3.26 10.39 -6.58
N LYS A 336 -3.91 9.99 -5.49
CA LYS A 336 -4.96 8.95 -5.47
C LYS A 336 -6.14 9.28 -6.38
N THR A 337 -6.64 10.52 -6.36
CA THR A 337 -7.74 10.93 -7.23
C THR A 337 -7.35 10.88 -8.70
N GLN A 338 -6.15 11.34 -9.05
CA GLN A 338 -5.66 11.34 -10.43
C GLN A 338 -5.42 9.91 -10.94
N ILE A 339 -4.89 9.02 -10.09
CA ILE A 339 -4.73 7.58 -10.41
C ILE A 339 -6.09 6.96 -10.75
N ARG A 340 -7.08 7.12 -9.88
CA ARG A 340 -8.43 6.60 -10.13
C ARG A 340 -9.03 7.19 -11.41
N GLY A 341 -8.77 8.46 -11.69
CA GLY A 341 -9.16 9.11 -12.94
C GLY A 341 -8.54 8.44 -14.16
N LEU A 342 -7.23 8.18 -14.13
CA LEU A 342 -6.50 7.50 -15.20
C LEU A 342 -6.94 6.04 -15.38
N GLU A 343 -7.14 5.29 -14.29
CA GLU A 343 -7.65 3.91 -14.32
C GLU A 343 -9.06 3.84 -14.92
N HIS A 344 -9.94 4.73 -14.46
CA HIS A 344 -11.30 4.84 -14.98
C HIS A 344 -11.29 5.22 -16.47
N ALA A 345 -10.46 6.19 -16.86
CA ALA A 345 -10.31 6.60 -18.25
C ALA A 345 -9.88 5.45 -19.17
N LYS A 346 -8.97 4.57 -18.72
CA LYS A 346 -8.57 3.38 -19.50
C LYS A 346 -9.68 2.33 -19.62
N SER A 347 -10.56 2.22 -18.62
CA SER A 347 -11.69 1.29 -18.66
C SER A 347 -12.79 1.73 -19.64
N ILE A 348 -12.78 3.01 -20.04
CA ILE A 348 -13.77 3.57 -20.97
C ILE A 348 -13.21 3.50 -22.38
N VAL A 349 -13.50 2.40 -23.08
CA VAL A 349 -13.07 2.23 -24.47
C VAL A 349 -14.00 2.99 -25.45
N ASP A 350 -15.27 3.25 -25.10
CA ASP A 350 -16.29 3.75 -26.06
C ASP A 350 -17.32 4.75 -25.50
N SER A 351 -16.97 5.66 -24.59
CA SER A 351 -17.96 6.64 -24.09
C SER A 351 -18.24 7.79 -25.06
N LYS A 352 -19.53 8.10 -25.24
CA LYS A 352 -20.01 9.26 -26.01
C LYS A 352 -19.99 10.59 -25.22
N LYS A 353 -19.71 10.58 -23.92
CA LYS A 353 -19.72 11.81 -23.09
C LYS A 353 -18.45 12.64 -23.27
N LYS A 354 -18.58 13.96 -23.39
CA LYS A 354 -17.45 14.90 -23.58
C LYS A 354 -16.41 14.86 -22.45
N ALA A 355 -16.84 14.70 -21.20
CA ALA A 355 -15.95 14.59 -20.05
C ALA A 355 -15.07 13.33 -20.14
N ASP A 356 -15.66 12.21 -20.57
CA ASP A 356 -14.97 10.94 -20.70
C ASP A 356 -13.93 10.97 -21.84
N ARG A 357 -14.20 11.71 -22.92
CA ARG A 357 -13.20 11.94 -24.00
C ARG A 357 -11.97 12.69 -23.54
N THR A 358 -12.14 13.65 -22.62
CA THR A 358 -11.02 14.43 -22.08
C THR A 358 -10.17 13.57 -21.14
N LEU A 359 -10.82 12.73 -20.33
CA LEU A 359 -10.15 11.73 -19.50
C LEU A 359 -9.43 10.66 -20.34
N ALA A 360 -10.05 10.20 -21.43
CA ALA A 360 -9.46 9.24 -22.36
C ALA A 360 -8.22 9.81 -23.06
N SER A 361 -8.22 11.09 -23.48
CA SER A 361 -7.03 11.72 -24.05
C SER A 361 -5.90 11.82 -23.03
N VAL A 362 -6.21 12.13 -21.76
CA VAL A 362 -5.21 12.11 -20.69
C VAL A 362 -4.62 10.69 -20.51
N ALA A 363 -5.45 9.65 -20.47
CA ALA A 363 -4.96 8.27 -20.34
C ALA A 363 -4.19 7.75 -21.57
N GLN A 364 -4.36 8.35 -22.74
CA GLN A 364 -3.64 8.00 -23.96
C GLN A 364 -2.17 8.44 -23.92
N TYR A 365 -1.89 9.60 -23.35
CA TYR A 365 -0.53 10.18 -23.35
C TYR A 365 0.22 9.99 -22.03
N HIS A 366 -0.47 9.66 -20.93
CA HIS A 366 0.16 9.49 -19.62
C HIS A 366 0.11 8.04 -19.13
N ASP A 367 1.29 7.46 -18.94
CA ASP A 367 1.46 6.10 -18.42
C ASP A 367 1.32 6.03 -16.89
N GLY A 368 1.31 7.18 -16.19
CA GLY A 368 1.20 7.25 -14.75
C GLY A 368 1.57 8.61 -14.17
N ILE A 369 1.72 8.65 -12.85
CA ILE A 369 2.22 9.79 -12.09
C ILE A 369 3.69 9.53 -11.78
N ILE A 370 4.53 10.51 -12.06
CA ILE A 370 5.99 10.42 -11.94
C ILE A 370 6.43 10.99 -10.58
N LYS A 371 7.48 10.41 -10.00
CA LYS A 371 8.12 10.93 -8.79
C LYS A 371 8.77 12.28 -9.10
N TRP A 372 8.64 13.24 -8.20
CA TRP A 372 9.23 14.56 -8.39
C TRP A 372 10.76 14.55 -8.54
N SER A 373 11.45 13.59 -7.90
CA SER A 373 12.90 13.39 -8.03
C SER A 373 13.36 13.09 -9.46
N PHE A 374 12.48 12.57 -10.31
CA PHE A 374 12.76 12.39 -11.74
C PHE A 374 13.16 13.70 -12.41
N VAL A 375 12.50 14.81 -12.09
CA VAL A 375 12.78 16.11 -12.72
C VAL A 375 14.18 16.60 -12.36
N TYR A 376 14.60 16.38 -11.13
CA TYR A 376 15.94 16.75 -10.64
C TYR A 376 17.02 15.92 -11.33
N SER A 377 16.86 14.59 -11.34
CA SER A 377 17.77 13.69 -12.09
C SER A 377 17.81 14.03 -13.58
N LEU A 378 16.66 14.36 -14.18
CA LEU A 378 16.56 14.73 -15.58
C LEU A 378 17.37 15.99 -15.91
N VAL A 379 17.23 17.04 -15.10
CA VAL A 379 17.96 18.30 -15.28
C VAL A 379 19.47 18.05 -15.16
N HIS A 380 19.91 17.36 -14.11
CA HIS A 380 21.33 17.09 -13.88
C HIS A 380 21.94 16.25 -15.00
N ARG A 381 21.27 15.15 -15.39
CA ARG A 381 21.72 14.27 -16.48
C ARG A 381 21.84 14.98 -17.83
N LEU A 382 20.98 15.97 -18.09
CA LEU A 382 21.02 16.74 -19.34
C LEU A 382 21.99 17.93 -19.29
N GLN A 383 22.22 18.51 -18.12
CA GLN A 383 23.28 19.51 -17.90
C GLN A 383 24.67 18.92 -18.10
N GLU A 384 24.89 17.65 -17.76
CA GLU A 384 26.15 16.96 -18.07
C GLU A 384 26.31 16.67 -19.57
N LYS A 385 25.19 16.44 -20.28
CA LYS A 385 25.18 16.07 -21.71
C LYS A 385 25.23 17.25 -22.68
N THR A 386 25.03 18.48 -22.21
CA THR A 386 24.93 19.68 -23.07
C THR A 386 26.22 20.04 -23.82
N ASN A 387 27.29 19.26 -23.67
CA ASN A 387 28.48 19.29 -24.54
C ASN A 387 28.38 18.44 -25.82
N LYS A 388 27.30 17.69 -26.07
CA LYS A 388 27.11 16.91 -27.30
C LYS A 388 25.68 17.05 -27.83
N ASN A 389 25.55 17.48 -29.09
CA ASN A 389 24.29 17.72 -29.82
C ASN A 389 23.23 16.65 -29.53
N SER A 390 22.12 17.06 -28.91
CA SER A 390 21.01 16.18 -28.51
C SER A 390 19.87 16.27 -29.52
N ASP A 391 19.68 15.21 -30.31
CA ASP A 391 18.36 14.92 -30.87
C ASP A 391 17.38 14.68 -29.72
N SER A 392 16.32 15.46 -29.70
CA SER A 392 15.29 15.46 -28.66
C SER A 392 14.38 14.23 -28.77
N ASN A 393 14.92 13.05 -28.55
CA ASN A 393 14.10 11.89 -28.26
C ASN A 393 13.54 12.06 -26.85
N TYR A 394 12.22 12.16 -26.78
CA TYR A 394 11.43 12.25 -25.55
C TYR A 394 11.97 11.30 -24.47
N LEU A 395 12.35 11.84 -23.32
CA LEU A 395 12.82 11.03 -22.20
C LEU A 395 11.62 10.30 -21.60
N LYS A 396 11.55 9.00 -21.91
CA LYS A 396 10.57 8.08 -21.36
C LYS A 396 11.02 7.72 -19.94
N PRO A 397 10.25 8.04 -18.89
CA PRO A 397 10.61 7.67 -17.53
C PRO A 397 10.73 6.16 -17.40
N GLU A 398 11.72 5.71 -16.63
CA GLU A 398 11.91 4.31 -16.27
C GLU A 398 10.85 3.85 -15.26
N LEU A 399 10.67 2.54 -15.12
CA LEU A 399 9.61 1.96 -14.28
C LEU A 399 9.68 2.46 -12.82
N HIS A 400 10.88 2.50 -12.25
CA HIS A 400 11.11 2.92 -10.87
C HIS A 400 10.89 4.43 -10.64
N GLN A 401 10.83 5.23 -11.70
CA GLN A 401 10.62 6.68 -11.65
C GLN A 401 9.12 7.04 -11.59
N TYR A 402 8.23 6.08 -11.86
CA TYR A 402 6.81 6.26 -11.61
C TYR A 402 6.52 6.16 -10.12
N LEU A 403 5.76 7.13 -9.61
CA LEU A 403 5.17 7.06 -8.29
C LEU A 403 4.03 6.03 -8.29
N VAL A 404 3.19 6.09 -9.32
CA VAL A 404 2.17 5.07 -9.63
C VAL A 404 2.03 5.01 -11.15
N ARG A 405 2.19 3.80 -11.71
CA ARG A 405 1.96 3.53 -13.12
C ARG A 405 0.58 2.95 -13.33
N VAL A 406 -0.12 3.40 -14.36
CA VAL A 406 -1.45 2.91 -14.71
C VAL A 406 -1.25 1.72 -15.63
N ARG A 407 -1.70 0.53 -15.20
CA ARG A 407 -1.53 -0.75 -15.92
C ARG A 407 -2.03 -0.68 -17.37
N LYS A 408 -1.35 -1.30 -18.32
CA LYS A 408 -1.70 -1.25 -19.76
C LYS A 408 -2.45 -2.49 -20.26
N SER A 409 -2.37 -3.65 -19.60
CA SER A 409 -3.22 -4.82 -19.93
C SER A 409 -3.29 -5.88 -18.83
N ARG A 410 -4.23 -6.84 -18.94
CA ARG A 410 -4.39 -7.98 -18.03
C ARG A 410 -3.23 -8.99 -18.06
N ASN A 411 -2.37 -8.96 -19.08
CA ASN A 411 -1.24 -9.88 -19.22
C ASN A 411 0.06 -9.37 -18.55
N GLU A 412 0.11 -8.11 -18.11
CA GLU A 412 1.24 -7.58 -17.31
C GLU A 412 1.15 -8.01 -15.83
N ASN A 413 0.03 -8.63 -15.41
CA ASN A 413 -0.26 -8.97 -14.02
C ASN A 413 0.71 -10.02 -13.42
N GLU A 414 1.28 -10.90 -14.22
CA GLU A 414 2.14 -11.99 -13.71
C GLU A 414 3.61 -11.57 -13.56
N ALA A 415 4.04 -10.55 -14.32
CA ALA A 415 5.41 -10.05 -14.24
C ALA A 415 5.59 -9.05 -13.07
N GLU A 416 4.64 -8.13 -12.83
CA GLU A 416 4.84 -7.04 -11.86
C GLU A 416 4.83 -7.49 -10.37
N ASP A 417 4.01 -8.48 -9.99
CA ASP A 417 4.02 -9.02 -8.62
C ASP A 417 5.32 -9.78 -8.30
N PHE A 418 6.02 -10.28 -9.34
CA PHE A 418 7.30 -10.96 -9.22
C PHE A 418 8.47 -9.98 -9.00
N PHE A 419 8.45 -8.79 -9.60
CA PHE A 419 9.54 -7.82 -9.49
C PHE A 419 9.43 -6.86 -8.28
N SER A 420 8.21 -6.57 -7.80
CA SER A 420 7.96 -5.64 -6.68
C SER A 420 8.32 -6.17 -5.28
N SER A 421 8.60 -7.47 -5.14
CA SER A 421 8.90 -8.12 -3.85
C SER A 421 10.39 -8.18 -3.51
N SER A 422 11.25 -7.60 -4.35
CA SER A 422 12.70 -7.57 -4.17
C SER A 422 13.17 -6.49 -3.19
N ARG A 423 12.84 -6.63 -1.90
CA ARG A 423 13.69 -6.04 -0.83
C ARG A 423 14.61 -7.13 -0.29
N PRO A 424 15.92 -6.85 -0.13
CA PRO A 424 16.82 -7.80 0.51
C PRO A 424 16.32 -8.13 1.92
N ILE A 425 16.29 -9.43 2.25
CA ILE A 425 15.90 -9.93 3.57
C ILE A 425 16.87 -9.35 4.60
N SER A 426 16.34 -8.73 5.65
CA SER A 426 17.19 -8.24 6.74
C SER A 426 17.74 -9.42 7.56
N ILE A 427 18.95 -9.26 8.11
CA ILE A 427 19.58 -10.25 9.00
C ILE A 427 18.67 -10.61 10.17
N ASP A 428 17.84 -9.67 10.63
CA ASP A 428 16.93 -9.86 11.75
C ASP A 428 15.70 -10.70 11.37
N GLU A 429 15.19 -10.57 10.15
CA GLU A 429 14.12 -11.44 9.64
C GLU A 429 14.59 -12.89 9.45
N MET A 430 15.84 -13.08 9.03
CA MET A 430 16.47 -14.40 8.89
C MET A 430 16.69 -15.06 10.26
N LYS A 431 17.18 -14.31 11.25
CA LYS A 431 17.32 -14.79 12.63
C LYS A 431 15.97 -15.12 13.27
N HIS A 432 14.95 -14.30 13.02
CA HIS A 432 13.60 -14.55 13.50
C HIS A 432 13.04 -15.86 12.92
N ALA A 433 13.19 -16.09 11.62
CA ALA A 433 12.74 -17.33 10.98
C ALA A 433 13.41 -18.59 11.54
N LEU A 434 14.70 -18.50 11.89
CA LEU A 434 15.48 -19.59 12.50
C LEU A 434 15.12 -19.85 13.97
N SER A 435 14.55 -18.86 14.67
CA SER A 435 14.28 -18.92 16.11
C SER A 435 12.87 -19.39 16.49
N THR A 436 11.90 -19.31 15.57
CA THR A 436 10.51 -19.74 15.83
C THR A 436 10.32 -21.24 15.61
N PRO A 437 9.89 -22.01 16.63
CA PRO A 437 9.45 -23.40 16.44
C PRO A 437 8.22 -23.43 15.53
N THR A 438 8.26 -24.26 14.50
CA THR A 438 7.22 -24.35 13.47
C THR A 438 5.96 -25.05 14.00
N ASP A 439 4.97 -24.28 14.47
CA ASP A 439 3.57 -24.70 14.38
C ASP A 439 3.07 -24.32 12.98
N ILE A 440 2.96 -25.30 12.09
CA ILE A 440 2.78 -25.11 10.65
C ILE A 440 1.29 -24.97 10.32
N GLN A 441 0.86 -23.75 9.97
CA GLN A 441 -0.24 -23.52 9.02
C GLN A 441 0.36 -23.03 7.68
N GLY A 442 0.97 -23.96 6.94
CA GLY A 442 1.45 -23.75 5.57
C GLY A 442 0.63 -24.57 4.57
N PRO A 443 0.67 -24.25 3.27
CA PRO A 443 -0.09 -24.97 2.24
C PRO A 443 0.24 -26.48 2.21
N PRO A 444 -0.71 -27.34 1.81
CA PRO A 444 -0.64 -28.79 2.03
C PRO A 444 0.57 -29.52 1.44
N TRP A 445 1.24 -28.97 0.43
CA TRP A 445 2.42 -29.57 -0.19
C TRP A 445 3.72 -29.33 0.58
N GLN A 446 3.81 -28.29 1.42
CA GLN A 446 4.95 -28.08 2.33
C GLN A 446 4.98 -29.08 3.49
N LEU A 447 3.84 -29.69 3.81
CA LEU A 447 3.76 -30.76 4.81
C LEU A 447 4.62 -31.98 4.42
N LYS A 448 4.73 -32.31 3.13
CA LYS A 448 5.45 -33.51 2.67
C LYS A 448 6.97 -33.34 2.77
N GLY A 449 7.50 -32.18 2.36
CA GLY A 449 8.92 -31.84 2.57
C GLY A 449 9.30 -31.79 4.06
N SER A 450 8.37 -31.39 4.94
CA SER A 450 8.62 -31.44 6.38
C SER A 450 8.67 -32.86 6.96
N ILE A 451 8.26 -33.90 6.21
CA ILE A 451 8.37 -35.31 6.62
C ILE A 451 9.69 -35.91 6.08
N ASP A 452 10.08 -35.55 4.86
CA ASP A 452 11.23 -36.15 4.16
C ASP A 452 12.59 -35.57 4.58
N PHE A 453 12.65 -34.31 5.04
CA PHE A 453 13.89 -33.73 5.56
C PHE A 453 14.10 -34.03 7.06
N PRO A 454 15.32 -34.41 7.48
CA PRO A 454 15.71 -34.44 8.89
C PRO A 454 15.40 -33.11 9.57
N LYS A 455 15.03 -33.13 10.85
CA LYS A 455 14.61 -31.93 11.61
C LYS A 455 15.64 -30.77 11.51
N GLU A 456 16.90 -31.12 11.36
CA GLU A 456 18.06 -30.22 11.24
C GLU A 456 18.18 -29.51 9.89
N GLU A 457 17.47 -30.01 8.86
CA GLU A 457 17.55 -29.54 7.46
C GLU A 457 16.31 -28.76 7.03
N ARG A 458 15.25 -28.73 7.87
CA ARG A 458 13.98 -28.07 7.55
C ARG A 458 14.04 -26.55 7.49
N TRP A 459 15.13 -25.92 7.96
CA TRP A 459 15.35 -24.48 7.82
C TRP A 459 15.37 -24.05 6.34
N ILE A 460 15.75 -24.96 5.44
CA ILE A 460 15.73 -24.78 3.99
C ILE A 460 14.29 -24.46 3.49
N LEU A 461 13.27 -24.98 4.17
CA LEU A 461 11.84 -24.78 3.84
C LEU A 461 11.25 -23.49 4.48
N SER A 462 11.98 -22.82 5.36
CA SER A 462 11.47 -21.68 6.14
C SER A 462 11.60 -20.32 5.43
N SER A 463 12.23 -20.30 4.26
CA SER A 463 12.27 -19.11 3.40
C SER A 463 10.90 -18.90 2.74
N ARG A 464 10.30 -17.74 2.97
CA ARG A 464 9.03 -17.33 2.36
C ARG A 464 9.14 -17.06 0.85
N TYR A 465 10.36 -17.10 0.31
CA TYR A 465 10.70 -16.72 -1.06
C TYR A 465 11.30 -17.86 -1.88
N THR A 466 11.42 -19.07 -1.31
CA THR A 466 11.90 -20.24 -2.05
C THR A 466 10.70 -21.15 -2.33
N HIS A 467 10.15 -21.07 -3.55
CA HIS A 467 9.23 -22.09 -4.02
C HIS A 467 10.04 -23.32 -4.42
N PHE A 468 10.01 -24.37 -3.60
CA PHE A 468 10.55 -25.67 -3.98
C PHE A 468 9.67 -26.27 -5.09
N TRP A 469 10.26 -26.58 -6.23
CA TRP A 469 9.64 -27.46 -7.23
C TRP A 469 9.73 -28.93 -6.77
N GLN A 470 8.80 -29.76 -7.27
CA GLN A 470 8.54 -31.10 -6.74
C GLN A 470 9.78 -32.00 -6.71
N TYR A 471 10.10 -32.52 -5.53
CA TYR A 471 10.77 -33.82 -5.43
C TYR A 471 9.73 -34.90 -5.78
N SER A 472 9.78 -35.43 -7.00
CA SER A 472 9.22 -36.76 -7.25
C SER A 472 10.28 -37.80 -6.88
N ASN A 473 9.97 -38.59 -5.85
CA ASN A 473 10.53 -39.91 -5.67
C ASN A 473 9.38 -40.91 -5.90
N ASP A 474 8.86 -40.98 -7.12
CA ASP A 474 8.08 -42.16 -7.52
C ASP A 474 9.05 -43.25 -7.96
N ILE A 475 9.43 -44.07 -6.98
CA ILE A 475 9.64 -45.49 -7.19
C ILE A 475 8.24 -46.11 -7.02
N PHE A 476 7.82 -46.95 -7.96
CA PHE A 476 6.49 -47.61 -8.13
C PHE A 476 5.53 -46.90 -9.10
N ASP A 477 5.84 -46.86 -10.39
CA ASP A 477 5.40 -47.88 -11.34
C ASP A 477 6.07 -47.65 -12.71
N GLN A 478 6.36 -48.76 -13.38
CA GLN A 478 7.12 -48.80 -14.63
C GLN A 478 6.30 -48.32 -15.83
N GLU A 479 7.02 -47.85 -16.84
CA GLU A 479 6.59 -47.65 -18.24
C GLU A 479 5.83 -46.36 -18.55
N ASN A 480 6.51 -45.21 -18.43
CA ASN A 480 6.64 -44.16 -19.45
C ASN A 480 7.09 -42.86 -18.78
N PHE A 481 8.41 -42.66 -18.65
CA PHE A 481 8.98 -41.39 -18.17
C PHE A 481 10.02 -40.88 -19.16
N HIS A 482 9.69 -39.77 -19.82
CA HIS A 482 10.70 -38.84 -20.32
C HIS A 482 11.25 -38.06 -19.12
N GLU A 483 12.50 -38.38 -18.80
CA GLU A 483 13.54 -37.61 -18.13
C GLU A 483 13.17 -36.24 -17.51
N SER A 484 13.07 -36.18 -16.18
CA SER A 484 13.34 -34.94 -15.43
C SER A 484 14.84 -34.84 -15.15
N ASN A 485 15.53 -34.15 -16.07
CA ASN A 485 16.94 -33.79 -15.99
C ASN A 485 17.09 -32.47 -15.22
N GLU A 486 17.29 -32.49 -13.90
CA GLU A 486 17.54 -31.24 -13.16
C GLU A 486 18.74 -31.35 -12.20
N VAL A 487 19.76 -30.56 -12.52
CA VAL A 487 20.88 -30.21 -11.65
C VAL A 487 20.51 -28.91 -10.94
N VAL A 488 20.59 -28.88 -9.62
CA VAL A 488 20.30 -27.68 -8.83
C VAL A 488 21.56 -26.82 -8.73
N LEU A 489 21.53 -25.65 -9.37
CA LEU A 489 22.57 -24.62 -9.27
C LEU A 489 22.11 -23.55 -8.28
N TYR A 490 23.01 -23.17 -7.36
CA TYR A 490 22.77 -22.10 -6.40
C TYR A 490 23.66 -20.91 -6.74
N PRO A 491 23.14 -19.85 -7.36
CA PRO A 491 23.90 -18.60 -7.45
C PRO A 491 23.84 -17.91 -6.08
N ASP A 492 25.02 -17.77 -5.46
CA ASP A 492 25.31 -16.96 -4.27
C ASP A 492 24.34 -17.04 -3.09
N ILE A 493 24.53 -18.06 -2.24
CA ILE A 493 23.88 -18.17 -0.91
C ILE A 493 24.65 -17.37 0.17
N PHE A 494 25.79 -16.75 -0.16
CA PHE A 494 26.74 -16.28 0.85
C PHE A 494 27.03 -14.77 0.76
N SER A 495 27.13 -14.12 1.93
CA SER A 495 27.37 -12.68 2.10
C SER A 495 28.69 -12.18 1.50
N PHE A 496 28.86 -10.85 1.45
CA PHE A 496 29.93 -10.04 0.83
C PHE A 496 31.43 -10.42 1.05
N GLY A 497 31.75 -11.52 1.75
CA GLY A 497 33.12 -12.00 1.99
C GLY A 497 33.38 -13.43 1.51
N PHE A 498 32.43 -14.06 0.82
CA PHE A 498 32.58 -15.47 0.42
C PHE A 498 33.35 -15.61 -0.89
N GLY A 499 34.55 -16.19 -0.82
CA GLY A 499 35.46 -16.37 -1.96
C GLY A 499 36.88 -15.83 -1.73
N PHE A 500 37.09 -15.06 -0.66
CA PHE A 500 38.42 -14.56 -0.28
C PHE A 500 39.15 -15.60 0.58
N SER A 501 40.34 -16.00 0.13
CA SER A 501 41.19 -16.98 0.82
C SER A 501 41.82 -16.44 2.10
N ALA A 502 41.96 -15.12 2.24
CA ALA A 502 42.40 -14.46 3.46
C ALA A 502 41.63 -13.15 3.71
N GLU A 503 41.44 -12.80 4.99
CA GLU A 503 40.72 -11.60 5.44
C GLU A 503 41.33 -10.30 4.90
N LYS A 504 42.64 -10.32 4.59
CA LYS A 504 43.37 -9.21 3.97
C LYS A 504 43.01 -8.99 2.49
N ASP A 505 42.66 -10.05 1.78
CA ASP A 505 42.26 -9.99 0.36
C ASP A 505 40.90 -9.30 0.22
N ALA A 506 40.00 -9.46 1.20
CA ALA A 506 38.69 -8.81 1.21
C ALA A 506 38.80 -7.28 1.36
N THR A 507 39.75 -6.79 2.15
CA THR A 507 39.94 -5.34 2.38
C THR A 507 40.64 -4.64 1.23
N ASP A 508 41.69 -5.26 0.66
CA ASP A 508 42.49 -4.62 -0.40
C ASP A 508 41.77 -4.65 -1.76
N GLU A 509 40.92 -5.65 -2.02
CA GLU A 509 40.18 -5.77 -3.27
C GLU A 509 38.77 -5.13 -3.22
N ALA A 510 38.17 -4.95 -2.04
CA ALA A 510 36.99 -4.09 -1.88
C ALA A 510 37.32 -2.62 -2.19
N LEU A 511 38.53 -2.17 -1.81
CA LEU A 511 39.04 -0.83 -2.13
C LEU A 511 39.39 -0.68 -3.62
N SER A 512 39.72 -1.77 -4.33
CA SER A 512 40.00 -1.76 -5.77
C SER A 512 38.74 -1.95 -6.64
N CYS A 513 37.74 -2.69 -6.17
CA CYS A 513 36.46 -2.93 -6.87
C CYS A 513 35.62 -1.66 -7.07
N ILE A 514 35.74 -0.67 -6.18
CA ILE A 514 35.09 0.64 -6.35
C ILE A 514 35.61 1.39 -7.60
N LYS A 515 36.74 0.97 -8.18
CA LYS A 515 37.34 1.56 -9.39
C LYS A 515 37.47 0.60 -10.59
N SER A 516 36.82 -0.57 -10.58
CA SER A 516 37.02 -1.56 -11.65
C SER A 516 36.26 -1.22 -12.94
N THR A 517 37.01 -0.82 -13.97
CA THR A 517 36.60 -0.61 -15.39
C THR A 517 36.29 -1.93 -16.13
N ARG A 518 35.76 -2.94 -15.45
CA ARG A 518 35.66 -4.32 -15.97
C ARG A 518 34.62 -4.48 -17.09
N TRP A 519 33.60 -3.63 -17.14
CA TRP A 519 32.55 -3.69 -18.16
C TRP A 519 32.98 -3.11 -19.51
N ASP A 520 34.02 -2.28 -19.56
CA ASP A 520 34.49 -1.65 -20.80
C ASP A 520 35.31 -2.60 -21.69
N ARG A 521 35.63 -3.81 -21.22
CA ARG A 521 36.49 -4.78 -21.95
C ARG A 521 35.82 -6.10 -22.31
N VAL A 522 34.55 -6.29 -21.98
CA VAL A 522 33.80 -7.48 -22.36
C VAL A 522 33.11 -7.20 -23.70
N ALA A 523 33.81 -7.50 -24.80
CA ALA A 523 33.20 -7.55 -26.11
C ALA A 523 32.37 -8.85 -26.19
N MET A 524 31.09 -8.77 -25.79
CA MET A 524 30.14 -9.86 -25.95
C MET A 524 28.93 -9.34 -26.74
N ASP A 525 28.50 -10.14 -27.71
CA ASP A 525 27.35 -9.85 -28.54
C ASP A 525 26.07 -10.06 -27.71
N LEU A 526 25.47 -8.95 -27.28
CA LEU A 526 24.32 -8.92 -26.37
C LEU A 526 23.12 -9.69 -26.95
N ASP A 527 23.02 -9.76 -28.28
CA ASP A 527 21.86 -10.34 -28.98
C ASP A 527 21.82 -11.87 -28.82
N GLU A 528 22.98 -12.51 -28.70
CA GLU A 528 23.06 -13.97 -28.52
C GLU A 528 22.62 -14.37 -27.12
N ILE A 529 23.02 -13.63 -26.08
CA ILE A 529 22.57 -13.84 -24.69
C ILE A 529 21.06 -13.60 -24.56
N ILE A 530 20.55 -12.51 -25.17
CA ILE A 530 19.13 -12.15 -25.09
C ILE A 530 18.25 -13.22 -25.76
N SER A 531 18.77 -13.90 -26.79
CA SER A 531 18.03 -14.96 -27.50
C SER A 531 17.78 -16.22 -26.67
N VAL A 532 18.64 -16.55 -25.71
CA VAL A 532 18.54 -17.78 -24.88
C VAL A 532 17.84 -17.54 -23.54
N LEU A 533 17.73 -16.28 -23.09
CA LEU A 533 17.08 -15.88 -21.83
C LEU A 533 15.63 -16.39 -21.67
N PRO A 534 14.77 -16.35 -22.70
CA PRO A 534 13.42 -16.90 -22.59
C PRO A 534 13.41 -18.42 -22.39
N LEU A 535 14.35 -19.14 -23.02
CA LEU A 535 14.45 -20.59 -22.93
C LEU A 535 14.94 -21.04 -21.55
N VAL A 536 15.93 -20.36 -20.99
CA VAL A 536 16.45 -20.59 -19.62
C VAL A 536 15.39 -20.29 -18.56
N SER A 537 14.58 -19.23 -18.77
CA SER A 537 13.46 -18.88 -17.89
C SER A 537 12.30 -19.86 -17.97
N VAL A 538 12.03 -20.47 -19.13
CA VAL A 538 10.98 -21.49 -19.32
C VAL A 538 11.41 -22.85 -18.73
N MET A 539 12.71 -23.13 -18.67
CA MET A 539 13.28 -24.31 -18.01
C MET A 539 13.47 -24.15 -16.49
N GLY A 540 12.91 -23.11 -15.88
CA GLY A 540 12.97 -22.90 -14.43
C GLY A 540 14.31 -22.39 -13.89
N GLY A 541 15.23 -21.96 -14.78
CA GLY A 541 16.49 -21.33 -14.38
C GLY A 541 16.29 -19.89 -13.89
N LEU A 542 16.75 -19.61 -12.67
CA LEU A 542 16.82 -18.25 -12.12
C LEU A 542 18.17 -17.62 -12.48
N ASN A 543 18.11 -16.50 -13.20
CA ASN A 543 19.31 -15.78 -13.63
C ASN A 543 19.51 -14.56 -12.73
N THR A 544 20.56 -14.54 -11.93
CA THR A 544 20.91 -13.41 -11.05
C THR A 544 22.17 -12.72 -11.57
N PRO A 545 22.18 -11.39 -11.78
CA PRO A 545 23.29 -10.68 -12.38
C PRO A 545 24.38 -10.36 -11.35
N HIS A 546 24.93 -11.40 -10.72
CA HIS A 546 25.82 -11.24 -9.59
C HIS A 546 26.86 -12.37 -9.58
N LEU A 547 27.74 -12.36 -10.59
CA LEU A 547 28.98 -13.13 -10.62
C LEU A 547 30.05 -12.35 -9.84
N HIS A 548 29.99 -12.40 -8.51
CA HIS A 548 31.08 -11.88 -7.71
C HIS A 548 32.29 -12.82 -7.90
N SER A 549 33.43 -12.27 -8.33
CA SER A 549 34.72 -12.95 -8.56
C SER A 549 34.86 -13.96 -9.72
N GLY A 550 33.80 -14.30 -10.47
CA GLY A 550 33.90 -15.28 -11.57
C GLY A 550 34.09 -16.73 -11.10
N VAL A 551 33.71 -17.02 -9.85
CA VAL A 551 33.69 -18.37 -9.27
C VAL A 551 32.25 -18.80 -8.98
N THR A 552 31.79 -19.87 -9.60
CA THR A 552 30.46 -20.46 -9.37
C THR A 552 30.54 -21.58 -8.36
N HIS A 553 29.86 -21.47 -7.22
CA HIS A 553 29.80 -22.54 -6.22
C HIS A 553 28.58 -23.43 -6.45
N ILE A 554 28.75 -24.75 -6.40
CA ILE A 554 27.70 -25.74 -6.59
C ILE A 554 27.67 -26.66 -5.37
N ILE A 555 26.54 -26.69 -4.69
CA ILE A 555 26.37 -27.60 -3.54
C ILE A 555 26.06 -28.99 -4.07
N CYS A 556 26.87 -29.98 -3.72
CA CYS A 556 26.64 -31.36 -4.10
C CYS A 556 27.06 -32.34 -3.00
N LEU A 557 26.52 -33.55 -3.05
CA LEU A 557 26.82 -34.59 -2.06
C LEU A 557 28.18 -35.22 -2.38
N LEU A 558 29.22 -34.69 -1.76
CA LEU A 558 30.57 -35.25 -1.79
C LEU A 558 30.76 -36.23 -0.62
N LYS A 559 31.56 -37.28 -0.82
CA LYS A 559 31.87 -38.26 0.24
C LYS A 559 32.74 -37.66 1.33
N ALA A 560 33.58 -36.69 0.97
CA ALA A 560 34.36 -35.91 1.91
C ALA A 560 33.63 -34.59 2.21
N ASP A 561 33.75 -34.11 3.45
CA ASP A 561 33.21 -32.82 3.88
C ASP A 561 34.09 -31.65 3.36
N ASP A 562 34.27 -31.57 2.04
CA ASP A 562 35.28 -30.71 1.40
C ASP A 562 34.69 -29.74 0.35
N GLU A 563 35.56 -28.87 -0.17
CA GLU A 563 35.39 -28.01 -1.35
C GLU A 563 36.34 -28.49 -2.46
N LEU A 564 35.83 -28.67 -3.68
CA LEU A 564 36.58 -29.16 -4.83
C LEU A 564 36.48 -28.18 -5.99
N GLN A 565 37.61 -27.83 -6.59
CA GLN A 565 37.60 -27.04 -7.82
C GLN A 565 37.28 -27.95 -9.02
N TYR A 566 36.24 -27.59 -9.77
CA TYR A 566 35.87 -28.27 -11.00
C TYR A 566 36.98 -28.12 -12.04
N GLY A 567 37.34 -29.23 -12.70
CA GLY A 567 38.47 -29.33 -13.62
C GLY A 567 39.71 -30.01 -13.01
N ASP A 568 39.85 -30.02 -11.68
CA ASP A 568 40.96 -30.69 -11.01
C ASP A 568 40.66 -32.18 -10.83
N ALA A 569 41.28 -33.05 -11.65
CA ALA A 569 41.29 -34.52 -11.55
C ALA A 569 40.05 -35.17 -10.89
N MET A 570 38.85 -34.70 -11.26
CA MET A 570 37.63 -35.11 -10.59
C MET A 570 37.26 -36.52 -11.02
N THR A 571 36.96 -37.38 -10.05
CA THR A 571 36.46 -38.73 -10.32
C THR A 571 35.04 -38.87 -9.78
N GLU A 572 34.24 -39.71 -10.43
CA GLU A 572 32.87 -40.01 -9.98
C GLU A 572 32.83 -40.57 -8.55
N ASP A 573 33.94 -41.15 -8.10
CA ASP A 573 34.09 -41.72 -6.77
C ASP A 573 34.08 -40.69 -5.64
N MET A 574 34.25 -39.40 -5.96
CA MET A 574 34.21 -38.31 -4.99
C MET A 574 32.78 -37.98 -4.54
N PHE A 575 31.78 -38.35 -5.34
CA PHE A 575 30.37 -38.12 -5.03
C PHE A 575 29.79 -39.27 -4.22
N VAL A 576 28.90 -38.95 -3.28
CA VAL A 576 28.14 -39.96 -2.52
C VAL A 576 27.35 -40.86 -3.47
N CYS A 577 26.78 -40.27 -4.53
CA CYS A 577 26.14 -40.99 -5.62
C CYS A 577 26.95 -40.82 -6.91
N LYS A 578 27.66 -41.88 -7.33
CA LYS A 578 28.53 -41.85 -8.53
C LYS A 578 27.76 -41.44 -9.80
N GLU A 579 26.55 -41.98 -9.98
CA GLU A 579 25.70 -41.70 -11.14
C GLU A 579 25.33 -40.21 -11.24
N ARG A 580 24.92 -39.60 -10.12
CA ARG A 580 24.62 -38.17 -10.08
C ARG A 580 25.86 -37.30 -10.28
N GLY A 581 26.99 -37.72 -9.71
CA GLY A 581 28.28 -37.09 -9.91
C GLY A 581 28.71 -37.07 -11.38
N ARG A 582 28.62 -38.20 -12.07
CA ARG A 582 28.90 -38.33 -13.52
C ARG A 582 28.06 -37.36 -14.33
N ARG A 583 26.75 -37.32 -14.09
CA ARG A 583 25.83 -36.46 -14.83
C ARG A 583 26.10 -34.98 -14.58
N LEU A 584 26.40 -34.61 -13.33
CA LEU A 584 26.81 -33.26 -13.00
C LEU A 584 28.08 -32.88 -13.76
N MET A 585 29.11 -33.73 -13.75
CA MET A 585 30.35 -33.46 -14.50
C MET A 585 30.09 -33.35 -16.01
N GLN A 586 29.30 -34.25 -16.60
CA GLN A 586 28.93 -34.16 -18.02
C GLN A 586 28.20 -32.85 -18.36
N TYR A 587 27.32 -32.40 -17.47
CA TYR A 587 26.61 -31.14 -17.63
C TYR A 587 27.56 -29.94 -17.55
N LEU A 588 28.46 -29.93 -16.55
CA LEU A 588 29.45 -28.88 -16.38
C LEU A 588 30.45 -28.83 -17.54
N ASP A 589 30.86 -29.99 -18.06
CA ASP A 589 31.75 -30.09 -19.23
C ASP A 589 31.10 -29.55 -20.49
N ARG A 590 29.80 -29.81 -20.68
CA ARG A 590 29.05 -29.41 -21.88
C ARG A 590 28.70 -27.92 -21.89
N ASP A 591 28.19 -27.41 -20.77
CA ASP A 591 27.46 -26.13 -20.78
C ASP A 591 28.20 -25.01 -20.03
N LEU A 592 29.17 -25.32 -19.15
CA LEU A 592 29.75 -24.34 -18.21
C LEU A 592 31.29 -24.29 -18.19
N SER A 593 31.98 -25.20 -18.88
CA SER A 593 33.43 -25.42 -18.78
C SER A 593 34.32 -24.29 -19.32
N HIS A 594 33.76 -23.32 -20.06
CA HIS A 594 34.57 -22.36 -20.81
C HIS A 594 34.64 -20.94 -20.23
N GLN A 595 33.84 -20.59 -19.21
CA GLN A 595 33.70 -19.17 -18.85
C GLN A 595 33.82 -18.83 -17.36
N ASN A 596 33.72 -19.79 -16.42
CA ASN A 596 33.82 -19.49 -14.98
C ASN A 596 34.61 -20.57 -14.22
N LYS A 597 35.30 -20.18 -13.13
CA LYS A 597 35.88 -21.13 -12.18
C LYS A 597 34.73 -21.78 -11.40
N ILE A 598 34.56 -23.09 -11.45
CA ILE A 598 33.45 -23.74 -10.74
C ILE A 598 34.00 -24.46 -9.51
N LYS A 599 33.35 -24.33 -8.35
CA LYS A 599 33.70 -25.03 -7.12
C LYS A 599 32.53 -25.86 -6.63
N LEU A 600 32.76 -27.13 -6.37
CA LEU A 600 31.79 -28.03 -5.77
C LEU A 600 31.99 -28.06 -4.26
N VAL A 601 30.96 -27.77 -3.48
CA VAL A 601 31.04 -27.72 -2.01
C VAL A 601 30.10 -28.73 -1.38
N SER A 602 30.57 -29.45 -0.36
CA SER A 602 29.71 -30.34 0.41
C SER A 602 28.84 -29.57 1.41
N PRO A 603 27.62 -30.06 1.74
CA PRO A 603 26.78 -29.45 2.77
C PRO A 603 27.45 -29.35 4.15
N ASN A 604 28.26 -30.34 4.50
CA ASN A 604 28.97 -30.37 5.78
C ASN A 604 30.16 -29.41 5.82
N TRP A 605 30.85 -29.18 4.69
CA TRP A 605 31.87 -28.16 4.60
C TRP A 605 31.28 -26.77 4.88
N ILE A 606 30.10 -26.46 4.33
CA ILE A 606 29.35 -25.22 4.61
C ILE A 606 29.06 -25.15 6.11
N ARG A 607 28.48 -26.20 6.71
CA ARG A 607 28.18 -26.25 8.14
C ARG A 607 29.41 -26.00 9.02
N LYS A 608 30.58 -26.57 8.67
CA LYS A 608 31.84 -26.37 9.40
C LYS A 608 32.33 -24.94 9.27
N LYS A 609 32.28 -24.36 8.07
CA LYS A 609 32.73 -22.99 7.79
C LYS A 609 31.89 -21.94 8.53
N PHE A 610 30.59 -22.18 8.70
CA PHE A 610 29.67 -21.26 9.40
C PHE A 610 29.56 -21.48 10.92
N LYS A 611 30.14 -22.55 11.47
CA LYS A 611 30.16 -22.80 12.93
C LYS A 611 31.28 -22.02 13.67
N LEU A 612 31.98 -21.11 13.01
CA LEU A 612 33.07 -20.30 13.57
C LEU A 612 32.77 -18.79 13.63
N ILE A 613 31.49 -18.40 13.67
CA ILE A 613 31.09 -17.00 13.96
C ILE A 613 30.22 -16.97 15.21
#